data_AF-A0A1S1HM63-F1
#
_entry.id   AF-A0A1S1HM63-F1
#
_cell.length_a   1.000
_cell.length_b   1.000
_cell.length_c   1.000
_cell.angle_alpha   90.00
_cell.angle_beta   90.00
_cell.angle_gamma   90.00
#
_symmetry.space_group_name_H-M   'P 1'
#
loop_
_entity.id
_entity.type
_entity.pdbx_description
1 polymer ?
#
loop_
_entity_poly.entity_id
_entity_poly.type
_entity_poly.pdbx_seq_one_letter_code
_entity_poly.pdbx_strand_id
1 'polypeptide(L)' 'MQGTNWVNTNMELPEDGEPVLLISDGEILAGVYRLEWNSVEGEMQWFLDDVVAPLPIPDADYWMYLRDLPMPEGE' A
#
# COMPACT_ATOMS: atom_id res chain seq x y z
N MET A 1 8.31 -5.41 -21.02
CA MET A 1 7.97 -5.06 -19.64
C MET A 1 6.54 -4.50 -19.65
N GLN A 2 5.53 -5.37 -19.48
CA GLN A 2 4.15 -4.91 -19.33
C GLN A 2 4.01 -4.29 -17.94
N GLY A 3 3.50 -3.06 -17.91
CA GLY A 3 3.44 -2.22 -16.72
C GLY A 3 2.62 -2.85 -15.60
N THR A 4 3.36 -3.41 -14.65
CA THR A 4 3.28 -3.20 -13.20
C THR A 4 1.91 -3.33 -12.53
N ASN A 5 1.82 -4.27 -11.58
CA ASN A 5 0.64 -4.70 -10.80
C ASN A 5 0.05 -3.60 -9.86
N TRP A 6 0.12 -2.32 -10.24
CA TRP A 6 -0.42 -1.21 -9.47
C TRP A 6 -1.94 -1.08 -9.67
N VAL A 7 -2.66 -0.97 -8.57
CA VAL A 7 -4.12 -0.80 -8.51
C VAL A 7 -4.41 0.58 -7.95
N ASN A 8 -5.34 1.33 -8.57
CA ASN A 8 -5.76 2.64 -8.06
C ASN A 8 -6.65 2.48 -6.83
N THR A 9 -6.33 3.19 -5.75
CA THR A 9 -7.04 3.10 -4.46
C THR A 9 -8.52 3.51 -4.52
N ASN A 10 -8.91 4.33 -5.50
CA ASN A 10 -10.31 4.71 -5.72
C ASN A 10 -11.12 3.64 -6.46
N MET A 11 -10.45 2.63 -7.04
CA MET A 11 -11.12 1.54 -7.73
C MET A 11 -11.29 0.32 -6.83
N GLU A 12 -10.22 -0.04 -6.11
CA GLU A 12 -10.18 -1.23 -5.28
C GLU A 12 -9.15 -1.04 -4.16
N LEU A 13 -9.43 -1.67 -3.01
CA LEU A 13 -8.53 -1.75 -1.87
C LEU A 13 -8.02 -3.18 -1.72
N PRO A 14 -6.81 -3.39 -1.16
CA PRO A 14 -6.29 -4.71 -0.91
C PRO A 14 -7.12 -5.44 0.17
N GLU A 15 -6.90 -6.73 0.29
CA GLU A 15 -7.41 -7.51 1.43
C GLU A 15 -6.87 -6.95 2.76
N ASP A 16 -7.71 -6.98 3.79
CA ASP A 16 -7.40 -6.44 5.13
C ASP A 16 -6.12 -7.09 5.71
N GLY A 17 -5.19 -6.26 6.16
CA GLY A 17 -3.92 -6.70 6.75
C GLY A 17 -2.86 -7.25 5.77
N GLU A 18 -3.14 -7.37 4.47
CA GLU A 18 -2.15 -7.84 3.50
C GLU A 18 -1.04 -6.78 3.24
N PRO A 19 0.24 -7.20 3.13
CA PRO A 19 1.34 -6.28 2.90
C PRO A 19 1.38 -5.77 1.45
N VAL A 20 1.39 -4.44 1.30
CA VAL A 20 1.42 -3.74 0.02
C VAL A 20 2.53 -2.69 -0.02
N LEU A 21 2.92 -2.32 -1.24
CA LEU A 21 3.61 -1.06 -1.51
C LEU A 21 2.58 0.01 -1.86
N LEU A 22 2.87 1.27 -1.53
CA LEU A 22 2.03 2.42 -1.86
C LEU A 22 2.76 3.42 -2.75
N ILE A 23 2.00 4.08 -3.62
CA ILE A 23 2.38 5.34 -4.26
C ILE A 23 1.51 6.44 -3.68
N SER A 24 2.12 7.58 -3.35
CA SER A 24 1.45 8.79 -2.88
C SER A 24 2.11 10.00 -3.53
N ASP A 25 1.30 10.91 -4.09
CA ASP A 25 1.74 12.07 -4.87
C ASP A 25 2.73 11.70 -5.99
N GLY A 26 2.48 10.55 -6.64
CA GLY A 26 3.34 10.03 -7.70
C GLY A 26 4.69 9.45 -7.25
N GLU A 27 4.98 9.38 -5.95
CA GLU A 27 6.19 8.79 -5.39
C GLU A 27 5.91 7.45 -4.71
N ILE A 28 6.81 6.47 -4.90
CA ILE A 28 6.75 5.21 -4.14
C ILE A 28 7.17 5.51 -2.70
N LEU A 29 6.30 5.18 -1.74
CA LEU A 29 6.63 5.30 -0.33
C LEU A 29 7.63 4.20 0.07
N ALA A 30 8.69 4.60 0.78
CA ALA A 30 9.77 3.70 1.17
C ALA A 30 9.40 2.83 2.38
N GLY A 31 8.42 1.94 2.22
CA GLY A 31 7.93 1.07 3.29
C GLY A 31 6.90 0.04 2.82
N VAL A 32 6.61 -0.92 3.69
CA VAL A 32 5.53 -1.90 3.50
C VAL A 32 4.35 -1.48 4.35
N TYR A 33 3.20 -1.34 3.71
CA TYR A 33 1.98 -0.86 4.34
C TYR A 33 0.94 -1.97 4.43
N ARG A 34 -0.01 -1.81 5.36
CA ARG A 34 -1.21 -2.63 5.50
C ARG A 34 -2.42 -1.71 5.60
N LEU A 35 -3.53 -2.11 4.99
CA LEU A 35 -4.81 -1.46 5.24
C LEU A 35 -5.41 -2.10 6.49
N GLU A 36 -5.64 -1.33 7.55
CA GLU A 36 -6.16 -1.83 8.81
C GLU A 36 -7.16 -0.85 9.46
N TRP A 37 -8.01 -1.36 10.36
CA TRP A 37 -8.96 -0.54 11.11
C TRP A 37 -8.25 0.24 12.23
N ASN A 38 -8.24 1.57 12.14
CA ASN A 38 -7.81 2.42 13.24
C ASN A 38 -8.93 2.56 14.27
N SER A 39 -8.80 1.86 15.41
CA SER A 39 -9.76 1.93 16.51
C SER A 39 -9.85 3.29 17.22
N VAL A 40 -8.83 4.15 17.11
CA VAL A 40 -8.79 5.49 17.72
C VAL A 40 -9.58 6.49 16.88
N GLU A 41 -9.37 6.48 15.57
CA GLU A 41 -10.04 7.39 14.62
C GLU A 41 -11.41 6.84 14.15
N GLY A 42 -11.64 5.54 14.27
CA GLY A 42 -12.88 4.89 13.88
C GLY A 42 -13.03 4.73 12.37
N GLU A 43 -11.92 4.56 11.65
CA GLU A 43 -11.89 4.40 10.19
C GLU A 43 -10.73 3.51 9.74
N MET A 44 -10.81 3.01 8.50
CA MET A 44 -9.71 2.26 7.86
C MET A 44 -8.60 3.23 7.44
N GLN A 45 -7.35 2.87 7.71
CA GLN A 45 -6.18 3.68 7.36
C GLN A 45 -5.00 2.79 6.97
N TRP A 46 -4.00 3.37 6.30
CA TRP A 46 -2.76 2.70 5.98
C TRP A 46 -1.79 2.77 7.15
N PHE A 47 -1.30 1.61 7.58
CA PHE A 47 -0.28 1.49 8.61
C PHE A 47 1.03 1.04 7.98
N LEU A 48 2.08 1.79 8.23
CA LEU A 48 3.45 1.36 7.97
C LEU A 48 3.94 0.62 9.21
N ASP A 49 4.48 -0.58 9.03
CA ASP A 49 5.15 -1.31 10.10
C ASP A 49 6.16 -0.36 10.81
N ASP A 50 6.09 -0.27 12.14
CA ASP A 50 6.93 0.57 13.02
C ASP A 50 6.71 2.11 13.03
N VAL A 51 5.61 2.64 12.45
CA VAL A 51 5.31 4.09 12.48
C VAL A 51 4.09 4.46 13.31
N VAL A 52 4.18 5.60 14.01
CA VAL A 52 3.17 6.11 14.96
C VAL A 52 1.97 6.78 14.27
N ALA A 53 2.16 7.33 13.07
CA ALA A 53 1.13 8.07 12.34
C ALA A 53 0.65 7.28 11.11
N PRO A 54 -0.59 6.76 11.11
CA PRO A 54 -1.17 6.14 9.93
C PRO A 54 -1.48 7.19 8.85
N LEU A 55 -1.52 6.74 7.59
CA LEU A 55 -1.86 7.55 6.43
C LEU A 55 -3.35 7.34 6.06
N PRO A 56 -4.15 8.40 5.88
CA PRO A 56 -5.52 8.29 5.38
C PRO A 56 -5.59 7.57 4.02
N ILE A 57 -6.67 6.83 3.77
CA ILE A 57 -6.85 6.14 2.48
C ILE A 57 -6.70 7.07 1.26
N PRO A 58 -7.33 8.28 1.25
CA PRO A 58 -7.26 9.18 0.09
C PRO A 58 -5.87 9.71 -0.23
N ASP A 59 -4.91 9.59 0.69
CA ASP A 59 -3.57 10.12 0.52
C ASP A 59 -2.65 9.13 -0.22
N ALA A 60 -3.10 7.91 -0.50
CA ALA A 60 -2.40 6.96 -1.39
C ALA A 60 -3.11 6.89 -2.74
N ASP A 61 -2.35 7.02 -3.83
CA ASP A 61 -2.87 6.99 -5.20
C ASP A 61 -3.00 5.55 -5.73
N TYR A 62 -1.99 4.72 -5.46
CA TYR A 62 -1.92 3.35 -5.95
C TYR A 62 -1.33 2.41 -4.91
N TRP A 63 -1.67 1.13 -5.03
CA TRP A 63 -1.08 0.05 -4.22
C TRP A 63 -0.70 -1.16 -5.08
N MET A 64 0.20 -2.01 -4.57
CA MET A 64 0.57 -3.29 -5.17
C MET A 64 0.87 -4.30 -4.07
N TYR A 65 0.40 -5.55 -4.20
CA TYR A 65 0.82 -6.59 -3.25
C TYR A 65 2.32 -6.83 -3.31
N LEU A 66 2.94 -7.04 -2.14
CA LEU A 66 4.37 -7.35 -2.08
C LEU A 66 4.71 -8.64 -2.85
N ARG A 67 3.81 -9.63 -2.86
CA ARG A 67 3.96 -10.89 -3.60
C ARG A 67 3.99 -10.74 -5.11
N ASP A 68 3.49 -9.61 -5.61
CA ASP A 68 3.38 -9.30 -7.04
C ASP A 68 4.60 -8.50 -7.55
N LEU A 69 5.57 -8.23 -6.68
CA LEU A 69 6.84 -7.64 -7.08
C LEU A 69 7.58 -8.58 -8.04
N PRO A 70 8.06 -8.07 -9.18
CA PRO A 70 8.92 -8.85 -10.06
C PRO A 70 10.21 -9.19 -9.33
N MET A 71 10.44 -10.48 -9.09
CA MET A 71 11.70 -10.95 -8.54
C MET A 71 12.82 -10.74 -9.57
N PRO A 72 14.01 -10.30 -9.16
CA PRO A 72 15.14 -10.28 -10.07
C PRO A 72 15.41 -11.70 -10.57
N GLU A 73 15.54 -11.85 -11.89
CA GLU A 73 16.11 -13.06 -12.45
C GLU A 73 17.58 -13.09 -11.99
N GLY A 74 17.95 -14.08 -11.18
CA GLY A 74 19.34 -14.24 -10.75
C GLY A 74 20.25 -14.42 -11.96
N GLU A 75 21.42 -13.76 -11.93
CA GLU A 75 22.52 -14.04 -12.87
C GLU A 75 23.14 -15.42 -12.61
#